data_AF-D5C1K6-F1
#
_entry.id   AF-D5C1K6-F1
#
_cell.length_a   1.000
_cell.length_b   1.000
_cell.length_c   1.000
_cell.angle_alpha   90.00
_cell.angle_beta   90.00
_cell.angle_gamma   90.00
#
_symmetry.space_group_name_H-M   'P 1'
#
loop_
_entity.id
_entity.type
_entity.pdbx_description
1 polymer ?
#
loop_
_entity_poly.entity_id
_entity_poly.type
_entity_poly.pdbx_seq_one_letter_code
_entity_poly.pdbx_strand_id
1 'polypeptide(L)' 'MDKTFLLYYNPETEEWIVQEKDLDDPDKPPINYGTYSSEEEAKARLRELKASHPGT' A
#
# COMPACT_ATOMS: atom_id res chain seq x y z
N MET A 1 15.70 -6.00 4.14
CA MET A 1 14.98 -4.76 3.83
C MET A 1 13.53 -5.06 4.11
N ASP A 2 13.14 -4.94 5.37
CA ASP A 2 11.77 -5.15 5.81
C ASP A 2 10.95 -3.97 5.29
N LYS A 3 10.06 -4.26 4.37
CA LYS A 3 9.19 -3.29 3.72
C LYS A 3 7.78 -3.80 3.89
N THR A 4 6.82 -2.94 4.10
CA THR A 4 5.44 -3.38 4.30
C THR A 4 4.51 -2.63 3.39
N PHE A 5 3.49 -3.33 2.90
CA PHE A 5 2.42 -2.71 2.14
C PHE A 5 1.28 -2.33 3.08
N LEU A 6 0.89 -1.07 3.01
CA LEU A 6 -0.12 -0.44 3.84
C LEU A 6 -1.30 -0.05 2.97
N LEU A 7 -2.50 -0.29 3.51
CA LEU A 7 -3.77 0.09 2.90
C LEU A 7 -4.43 1.12 3.82
N TYR A 8 -4.68 2.31 3.29
CA TYR A 8 -5.28 3.42 4.02
C TYR A 8 -6.61 3.78 3.40
N TYR A 9 -7.60 4.12 4.22
CA TYR A 9 -8.82 4.75 3.74
C TYR A 9 -8.72 6.26 3.98
N ASN A 10 -8.88 7.05 2.93
CA ASN A 10 -8.95 8.50 2.99
C ASN A 10 -10.41 8.94 3.07
N PRO A 11 -10.94 9.33 4.25
CA PRO A 11 -12.33 9.72 4.39
C PRO A 11 -12.66 11.04 3.70
N GLU A 12 -11.66 11.87 3.36
CA GLU A 12 -11.89 13.15 2.67
C GLU A 12 -12.25 12.96 1.20
N THR A 13 -11.64 11.98 0.54
CA THR A 13 -11.90 11.65 -0.88
C THR A 13 -12.71 10.37 -1.05
N GLU A 14 -13.02 9.68 0.05
CA GLU A 14 -13.68 8.36 0.07
C GLU A 14 -12.91 7.28 -0.71
N GLU A 15 -11.59 7.41 -0.79
CA GLU A 15 -10.71 6.51 -1.56
C GLU A 15 -9.82 5.65 -0.66
N TRP A 16 -9.46 4.48 -1.18
CA TRP A 16 -8.50 3.56 -0.62
C TRP A 16 -7.14 3.74 -1.29
N ILE A 17 -6.10 3.95 -0.50
CA ILE A 17 -4.74 4.22 -0.96
C ILE A 17 -3.84 3.05 -0.60
N VAL A 18 -3.15 2.49 -1.59
CA VAL A 18 -2.17 1.40 -1.39
C VAL A 18 -0.77 1.97 -1.47
N GLN A 19 0.05 1.79 -0.44
CA GLN A 19 1.42 2.30 -0.40
C GLN A 19 2.40 1.26 0.14
N GLU A 20 3.65 1.27 -0.34
CA GLU A 20 4.78 0.56 0.29
C GLU A 20 5.50 1.54 1.22
N LYS A 21 5.71 1.13 2.47
CA LYS A 21 6.57 1.84 3.41
C LYS A 21 7.76 0.98 3.77
N ASP A 22 8.95 1.58 3.71
CA ASP A 22 10.17 0.97 4.20
C ASP A 22 10.12 1.01 5.75
N LEU A 23 10.19 -0.16 6.40
CA LEU A 23 10.19 -0.23 7.87
C LEU A 23 11.59 -0.05 8.44
N ASP A 24 12.61 -0.34 7.64
CA ASP A 24 14.03 -0.15 8.00
C ASP A 24 14.43 1.33 7.93
N ASP A 25 13.86 2.09 6.98
CA ASP A 25 14.10 3.52 6.82
C ASP A 25 12.77 4.33 6.87
N PRO A 26 12.34 4.78 8.07
CA PRO A 26 11.08 5.52 8.22
C PRO A 26 11.13 6.95 7.68
N ASP A 27 12.32 7.51 7.43
CA ASP A 27 12.52 8.82 6.80
C ASP A 27 12.27 8.78 5.28
N LYS A 28 12.42 7.62 4.66
CA LYS A 28 12.09 7.41 3.26
C LYS A 28 10.58 7.56 3.03
N PRO A 29 10.16 8.41 2.07
CA PRO A 29 8.76 8.61 1.77
C PRO A 29 8.13 7.31 1.26
N PRO A 30 6.87 7.02 1.62
CA PRO A 30 6.17 5.84 1.12
C PRO A 30 5.95 5.94 -0.39
N ILE A 31 5.99 4.79 -1.06
CA ILE A 31 5.73 4.68 -2.48
C ILE A 31 4.22 4.42 -2.66
N ASN A 32 3.51 5.34 -3.29
CA ASN A 32 2.09 5.17 -3.60
C ASN A 32 1.91 4.33 -4.86
N TYR A 33 1.16 3.22 -4.76
CA TYR A 33 0.88 2.30 -5.86
C TYR A 33 -0.47 2.53 -6.54
N GLY A 34 -1.34 3.34 -5.93
CA GLY A 34 -2.64 3.68 -6.48
C GLY A 34 -3.65 4.12 -5.42
N THR A 35 -4.64 4.90 -5.87
CA THR A 35 -5.89 5.18 -5.16
C THR A 35 -7.04 4.46 -5.85
N TYR A 36 -7.98 3.96 -5.06
CA TYR A 36 -9.08 3.11 -5.50
C TYR A 36 -10.37 3.54 -4.81
N SER A 37 -11.46 3.69 -5.54
CA SER A 37 -12.76 4.01 -4.93
C SER A 37 -13.38 2.80 -4.20
N SER A 38 -12.86 1.58 -4.41
CA SER A 38 -13.36 0.36 -3.80
C SER A 38 -12.31 -0.33 -2.93
N GLU A 39 -12.73 -0.76 -1.74
CA GLU A 39 -11.88 -1.52 -0.81
C GLU A 39 -11.41 -2.84 -1.44
N GLU A 40 -12.27 -3.51 -2.19
CA GLU A 40 -11.98 -4.81 -2.81
C GLU A 40 -10.87 -4.68 -3.86
N GLU A 41 -10.91 -3.62 -4.68
CA GLU A 41 -9.88 -3.35 -5.68
C GLU A 41 -8.53 -3.01 -5.01
N ALA A 42 -8.55 -2.20 -3.96
CA ALA A 42 -7.36 -1.86 -3.20
C ALA A 42 -6.75 -3.09 -2.51
N LYS A 43 -7.57 -3.97 -1.93
CA LYS A 43 -7.15 -5.25 -1.34
C LYS A 43 -6.60 -6.21 -2.39
N ALA A 44 -7.22 -6.27 -3.57
CA ALA A 44 -6.71 -7.09 -4.68
C ALA A 44 -5.31 -6.63 -5.07
N ARG A 45 -5.11 -5.32 -5.23
CA ARG A 45 -3.78 -4.76 -5.53
C ARG A 45 -2.77 -5.06 -4.43
N LEU A 46 -3.15 -4.85 -3.16
CA LEU A 46 -2.31 -5.16 -2.01
C LEU A 46 -1.84 -6.63 -2.03
N ARG A 47 -2.73 -7.55 -2.39
CA ARG A 47 -2.44 -8.97 -2.50
C ARG A 47 -1.47 -9.28 -3.64
N GLU A 48 -1.65 -8.66 -4.80
CA GLU A 48 -0.74 -8.80 -5.95
C GLU A 48 0.67 -8.29 -5.62
N LEU A 49 0.76 -7.16 -4.92
CA LEU A 49 2.04 -6.58 -4.49
C LEU A 49 2.77 -7.51 -3.51
N LYS A 50 2.05 -8.00 -2.50
CA LYS A 50 2.58 -9.00 -1.54
C LYS A 50 3.03 -10.30 -2.23
N ALA A 51 2.30 -10.75 -3.24
CA ALA A 51 2.67 -11.95 -3.99
C ALA A 51 3.89 -11.73 -4.90
N SER A 52 4.02 -10.53 -5.48
CA SER A 52 5.10 -10.17 -6.39
C SER A 52 6.41 -9.82 -5.66
N HIS A 53 6.31 -9.48 -4.37
CA HIS A 53 7.44 -9.19 -3.49
C HIS A 53 7.50 -10.18 -2.32
N PRO A 54 7.84 -11.46 -2.56
CA PRO A 54 8.04 -12.42 -1.47
C PRO A 54 9.30 -12.04 -0.68
N GLY A 55 9.14 -11.21 0.36
CA GLY A 55 10.26 -10.69 1.17
C GLY A 55 10.03 -9.31 1.77
N THR A 56 8.97 -8.61 1.36
CA THR A 56 8.32 -7.53 2.13
C THR A 56 7.40 -8.13 3.19
#